data_AF-A0A520B6R5-F1
#
_entry.id   AF-A0A520B6R5-F1
#
_cell.length_a   1.000
_cell.length_b   1.000
_cell.length_c   1.000
_cell.angle_alpha   90.00
_cell.angle_beta   90.00
_cell.angle_gamma   90.00
#
_symmetry.space_group_name_H-M   'P 1'
#
loop_
_entity.id
_entity.type
_entity.pdbx_description
1 polymer ?
#
loop_
_entity_poly.entity_id
_entity_poly.type
_entity_poly.pdbx_seq_one_letter_code
_entity_poly.pdbx_strand_id
1 'polypeptide(L)' 'MAAEKLSTRHLLGIKDINLNDIELIFETADNFKDVINRPIKKVP' A
#
# COMPACT_ATOMS: atom_id res chain seq x y z
N MET A 1 7.37 -9.87 12.23
CA MET A 1 6.63 -8.60 12.19
C MET A 1 5.26 -8.93 11.58
N ALA A 2 4.16 -8.56 12.23
CA ALA A 2 2.84 -8.80 11.67
C ALA A 2 2.67 -7.89 10.44
N ALA A 3 2.19 -8.44 9.32
CA ALA A 3 1.79 -7.61 8.19
C ALA A 3 0.58 -6.78 8.65
N GLU A 4 0.68 -5.46 8.56
CA GLU A 4 -0.46 -4.59 8.79
C GLU A 4 -1.56 -4.93 7.79
N LYS A 5 -2.78 -5.01 8.31
CA LYS A 5 -3.92 -5.51 7.57
C LYS A 5 -5.03 -4.47 7.66
N LEU A 6 -5.67 -4.23 6.53
CA LEU A 6 -6.86 -3.40 6.46
C LEU A 6 -7.93 -3.91 7.43
N SER A 7 -8.65 -2.96 8.02
CA SER A 7 -9.73 -3.25 8.97
C SER A 7 -10.88 -4.05 8.33
N THR A 8 -11.04 -3.96 7.01
CA THR A 8 -12.04 -4.69 6.22
C THR A 8 -11.39 -5.75 5.35
N ARG A 9 -12.13 -6.84 5.08
CA ARG A 9 -11.66 -7.92 4.20
C ARG A 9 -11.67 -7.51 2.72
N HIS A 10 -12.64 -6.69 2.32
CA HIS A 10 -12.85 -6.31 0.92
C HIS A 10 -13.09 -4.79 0.84
N LEU A 11 -12.21 -4.09 0.12
CA LEU A 11 -12.38 -2.67 -0.18
C LEU A 11 -13.32 -2.50 -1.37
N LEU A 12 -14.62 -2.39 -1.11
CA LEU A 12 -15.64 -2.13 -2.15
C LEU A 12 -15.96 -0.64 -2.32
N GLY A 13 -15.51 0.20 -1.39
CA GLY A 13 -15.72 1.64 -1.38
C GLY A 13 -15.12 2.28 -0.14
N ILE A 14 -15.33 3.60 0.02
CA ILE A 14 -14.73 4.40 1.09
C ILE A 14 -15.59 4.53 2.36
N LYS A 15 -16.82 4.00 2.34
CA LYS A 15 -17.80 4.19 3.43
C LYS A 15 -17.33 3.62 4.78
N ASP A 16 -16.69 2.46 4.74
CA ASP A 16 -16.29 1.71 5.94
C ASP A 16 -14.77 1.75 6.17
N ILE A 17 -14.09 2.71 5.52
CA ILE A 17 -12.65 2.93 5.68
C ILE A 17 -12.43 3.89 6.85
N ASN A 18 -11.48 3.57 7.73
CA ASN A 18 -11.07 4.47 8.81
C ASN A 18 -9.76 5.21 8.47
N LEU A 19 -9.37 6.17 9.32
CA LEU A 19 -8.17 6.98 9.10
C LEU A 19 -6.90 6.12 9.00
N ASN A 20 -6.75 5.11 9.85
CA ASN A 20 -5.57 4.26 9.88
C ASN A 20 -5.44 3.43 8.59
N ASP A 21 -6.56 2.95 8.02
CA ASP A 21 -6.56 2.25 6.73
C ASP A 21 -6.08 3.18 5.60
N ILE A 22 -6.48 4.45 5.63
CA ILE A 22 -6.05 5.45 4.65
C ILE A 22 -4.55 5.70 4.77
N GLU A 23 -4.06 5.91 5.99
CA GLU A 23 -2.62 6.10 6.27
C GLU A 23 -1.81 4.89 5.78
N LEU A 24 -2.26 3.67 6.10
CA LEU A 24 -1.63 2.44 5.64
C LEU A 24 -1.60 2.33 4.12
N ILE A 25 -2.70 2.69 3.44
CA ILE A 25 -2.77 2.69 1.96
C ILE A 25 -1.78 3.69 1.37
N PHE A 26 -1.69 4.91 1.92
CA PHE A 26 -0.75 5.93 1.46
C PHE A 26 0.71 5.54 1.69
N GLU A 27 1.06 5.08 2.90
CA GLU A 27 2.42 4.62 3.21
C GLU A 27 2.82 3.47 2.27
N THR A 28 1.92 2.51 2.06
CA THR A 28 2.16 1.39 1.16
C THR A 28 2.35 1.89 -0.28
N ALA A 29 1.51 2.81 -0.74
CA ALA A 29 1.59 3.37 -2.08
C ALA A 29 2.89 4.15 -2.32
N ASP A 30 3.35 4.94 -1.36
CA ASP A 30 4.63 5.65 -1.43
C ASP A 30 5.81 4.68 -1.52
N ASN A 31 5.81 3.62 -0.72
CA ASN A 31 6.81 2.56 -0.81
C ASN A 31 6.84 1.90 -2.19
N PHE A 32 5.68 1.60 -2.79
CA PHE A 32 5.62 1.06 -4.15
C PHE A 32 6.11 2.06 -5.20
N LYS A 33 5.77 3.34 -5.04
CA LYS A 33 6.25 4.42 -5.90
C LYS A 33 7.76 4.54 -5.85
N ASP A 34 8.38 4.35 -4.69
CA ASP A 34 9.84 4.35 -4.60
C ASP A 34 10.44 3.14 -5.31
N VAL A 35 9.83 1.97 -5.17
CA VAL A 35 10.29 0.73 -5.84
C VAL A 35 10.18 0.82 -7.35
N ILE A 36 9.07 1.31 -7.90
CA ILE A 36 8.85 1.39 -9.36
C ILE A 36 9.80 2.40 -10.02
N ASN A 37 10.23 3.43 -9.29
CA ASN A 37 11.16 4.44 -9.77
C ASN A 37 12.64 4.02 -9.63
N ARG A 38 12.94 2.83 -9.07
CA ARG A 38 14.32 2.35 -8.98
C ARG A 38 14.87 2.08 -10.37
N PRO A 39 16.16 2.37 -10.61
CA PRO A 39 16.80 2.07 -11.88
C PRO A 39 16.73 0.56 -12.17
N ILE A 40 16.12 0.19 -13.29
CA ILE A 40 16.03 -1.21 -13.72
C ILE A 40 17.40 -1.65 -14.23
N LYS A 41 18.04 -2.58 -13.51
CA LYS A 41 19.21 -3.29 -14.05
C LYS A 41 18.72 -4.27 -15.12
N LYS A 42 19.06 -4.01 -16.38
CA LYS A 42 18.93 -5.01 -17.45
C LYS A 42 19.85 -6.18 -17.12
N VAL A 43 19.26 -7.32 -16.80
CA VAL A 43 19.99 -8.59 -16.75
C VAL A 43 20.30 -9.04 -18.18
N PRO A 44 21.47 -9.65 -18.42
CA PRO A 44 21.79 -10.26 -19.72
C PRO A 44 20.77 -11.32 -20.12
#